data_AF-A0A9C8Q6H5-F1
#
_entry.id   AF-A0A9C8Q6H5-F1
#
_cell.length_a   1.000
_cell.length_b   1.000
_cell.length_c   1.000
_cell.angle_alpha   90.00
_cell.angle_beta   90.00
_cell.angle_gamma   90.00
#
_symmetry.space_group_name_H-M   'P 1'
#
loop_
_entity.id
_entity.type
_entity.pdbx_description
1 polymer ?
#
loop_
_entity_poly.entity_id
_entity_poly.type
_entity_poly.pdbx_seq_one_letter_code
_entity_poly.pdbx_strand_id
1 'polypeptide(L)'
;MKPVEIYTSPLCGFCHAAKRLLNEKSVNFSEIDVLSKPERKAEMISRANGRRTVPQIFVGDTHVGGYDDLNALERAGKLDALLAAE
;
A
#
# COMPACT_ATOMS: atom_id res chain seq x y z
N MET A 1 -14.74 -2.58 -7.17
CA MET A 1 -13.27 -2.75 -6.99
C MET A 1 -12.70 -1.48 -6.36
N LYS A 2 -12.05 -1.59 -5.21
CA LYS A 2 -11.45 -0.43 -4.54
C LYS A 2 -10.12 -0.03 -5.18
N PRO A 3 -9.85 1.28 -5.36
CA PRO A 3 -8.56 1.72 -5.86
C PRO A 3 -7.49 1.39 -4.83
N VAL A 4 -6.46 0.66 -5.23
CA VAL A 4 -5.31 0.38 -4.36
C VAL A 4 -4.26 1.44 -4.61
N GLU A 5 -3.80 2.09 -3.56
CA GLU A 5 -2.73 3.07 -3.61
C GLU A 5 -1.59 2.58 -2.72
N ILE A 6 -0.38 2.59 -3.25
CA ILE A 6 0.82 2.22 -2.51
C ILE A 6 1.82 3.36 -2.57
N TYR A 7 2.12 3.92 -1.40
CA TYR A 7 3.18 4.89 -1.25
C TYR A 7 4.50 4.16 -1.06
N THR A 8 5.43 4.37 -1.99
CA THR A 8 6.72 3.71 -2.05
C THR A 8 7.86 4.71 -2.04
N SER A 9 9.09 4.19 -1.92
CA SER A 9 10.31 4.93 -2.20
C SER A 9 11.26 4.06 -3.02
N PRO A 10 12.05 4.63 -3.94
CA PRO A 10 12.92 3.88 -4.85
C PRO A 10 14.01 3.05 -4.15
N LEU A 11 14.33 3.38 -2.90
CA LEU A 11 15.39 2.71 -2.11
C LEU A 11 14.84 1.64 -1.15
N CYS A 12 13.54 1.30 -1.21
CA CYS A 12 12.92 0.40 -0.23
C CYS A 12 12.65 -0.99 -0.80
N GLY A 13 13.35 -2.00 -0.29
CA GLY A 13 13.13 -3.41 -0.65
C GLY A 13 11.73 -3.93 -0.30
N PHE A 14 11.14 -3.47 0.81
CA PHE A 14 9.78 -3.86 1.21
C PHE A 14 8.70 -3.35 0.24
N CYS A 15 8.92 -2.19 -0.39
CA CYS A 15 8.02 -1.67 -1.41
C CYS A 15 7.96 -2.60 -2.62
N HIS A 16 9.11 -3.15 -3.04
CA HIS A 16 9.17 -4.10 -4.14
C HIS A 16 8.41 -5.39 -3.80
N ALA A 17 8.56 -5.90 -2.57
CA ALA A 17 7.85 -7.08 -2.11
C ALA A 17 6.32 -6.87 -2.07
N ALA A 18 5.85 -5.71 -1.58
CA ALA A 18 4.44 -5.36 -1.58
C ALA A 18 3.84 -5.31 -3.00
N LYS A 19 4.54 -4.63 -3.94
CA LYS A 19 4.12 -4.55 -5.34
C LYS A 19 4.06 -5.92 -6.00
N ARG A 20 5.02 -6.80 -5.70
CA ARG A 20 5.05 -8.16 -6.23
C ARG A 20 3.82 -8.95 -5.79
N LEU A 21 3.48 -8.88 -4.50
CA LEU A 21 2.29 -9.55 -3.95
C LEU A 21 0.99 -9.06 -4.62
N LEU A 22 0.83 -7.75 -4.77
CA LEU A 22 -0.34 -7.18 -5.47
C LEU A 22 -0.40 -7.57 -6.96
N ASN A 23 0.76 -7.64 -7.64
CA ASN A 23 0.84 -8.14 -9.02
C ASN A 23 0.50 -9.63 -9.13
N GLU A 24 0.94 -10.46 -8.18
CA GLU A 24 0.59 -11.89 -8.14
C GLU A 24 -0.93 -12.09 -8.02
N LYS A 25 -1.63 -11.17 -7.35
CA LYS A 25 -3.09 -11.13 -7.28
C LYS A 25 -3.77 -10.52 -8.52
N SER A 26 -3.00 -10.07 -9.51
CA SER A 26 -3.51 -9.35 -10.69
C SER A 26 -4.39 -8.15 -10.32
N VAL A 27 -4.01 -7.46 -9.24
CA VAL A 27 -4.72 -6.28 -8.74
C VAL A 27 -4.06 -5.03 -9.27
N ASN A 28 -4.87 -4.12 -9.80
CA ASN A 28 -4.38 -2.83 -10.28
C ASN A 28 -4.14 -1.89 -9.10
N PHE A 29 -2.93 -1.34 -8.98
CA PHE A 29 -2.56 -0.40 -7.91
C PHE A 29 -1.83 0.82 -8.46
N SER A 30 -2.00 1.96 -7.78
CA SER A 30 -1.28 3.21 -8.06
C SER A 30 -0.06 3.30 -7.18
N GLU A 31 1.12 3.26 -7.79
CA GLU A 31 2.38 3.52 -7.09
C GLU A 31 2.64 5.04 -6.99
N ILE A 32 2.87 5.51 -5.77
CA ILE A 32 3.14 6.91 -5.47
C ILE A 32 4.51 7.00 -4.80
N ASP A 33 5.50 7.50 -5.54
CA ASP A 33 6.83 7.75 -4.97
C ASP A 33 6.82 9.01 -4.10
N VAL A 34 6.94 8.80 -2.78
CA VAL A 34 6.98 9.90 -1.81
C VAL A 34 8.35 10.57 -1.72
N LEU A 35 9.39 9.97 -2.32
CA LEU A 35 10.73 10.54 -2.33
C LEU A 35 10.82 11.69 -3.36
N SER A 36 10.31 11.48 -4.57
CA SER A 36 10.28 12.50 -5.63
C SER A 36 9.14 13.51 -5.46
N LYS A 37 8.05 13.14 -4.76
CA LYS A 37 6.88 14.00 -4.54
C LYS A 37 6.67 14.30 -3.04
N PRO A 38 7.32 15.34 -2.50
CA PRO A 38 7.18 15.71 -1.09
C PRO A 38 5.75 16.10 -0.69
N GLU A 39 4.96 16.63 -1.63
CA GLU A 39 3.52 16.89 -1.44
C GLU A 39 2.72 15.60 -1.14
N ARG A 40 3.01 14.52 -1.86
CA ARG A 40 2.38 13.20 -1.67
C ARG A 40 2.85 12.54 -0.38
N LYS A 41 4.07 12.84 0.06
CA LYS A 41 4.56 12.41 1.38
C LYS A 41 3.74 13.01 2.51
N ALA A 42 3.40 14.31 2.44
CA ALA A 42 2.57 14.96 3.45
C ALA A 42 1.16 14.36 3.49
N GLU A 43 0.56 14.13 2.31
CA GLU A 43 -0.73 13.42 2.16
C GLU A 43 -0.68 12.02 2.77
N MET A 44 0.35 11.23 2.44
CA MET A 44 0.58 9.89 3.00
C MET A 44 0.66 9.94 4.52
N ILE A 45 1.44 10.85 5.09
CA ILE A 45 1.60 10.97 6.55
C ILE A 45 0.26 11.31 7.21
N SER A 46 -0.52 12.20 6.61
CA SER A 46 -1.85 12.55 7.11
C SER A 46 -2.79 11.34 7.07
N ARG A 47 -2.86 10.63 5.93
CA ARG A 47 -3.70 9.43 5.76
C ARG A 47 -3.24 8.25 6.63
N ALA A 48 -1.94 8.12 6.87
CA ALA A 48 -1.35 7.04 7.64
C ALA A 48 -1.33 7.32 9.16
N ASN A 49 -2.18 8.23 9.66
CA ASN A 49 -2.25 8.63 11.07
C ASN A 49 -0.89 9.06 11.65
N GLY A 50 -0.11 9.82 10.88
CA GLY A 50 1.21 10.29 11.28
C GLY A 50 2.36 9.33 11.01
N ARG A 51 2.09 8.12 10.48
CA ARG A 51 3.17 7.18 10.09
C ARG A 51 3.93 7.71 8.89
N ARG A 52 5.26 7.69 9.01
CA ARG A 52 6.21 8.22 8.01
C ARG A 52 6.97 7.13 7.27
N THR A 53 6.75 5.88 7.66
CA THR A 53 7.47 4.69 7.19
C THR A 53 6.86 4.20 5.89
N VAL A 54 7.68 3.82 4.92
CA VAL A 54 7.23 3.17 3.68
C VAL A 54 7.53 1.66 3.73
N PRO A 55 6.77 0.80 3.03
CA PRO A 55 5.58 1.14 2.22
C PRO A 55 4.38 1.53 3.08
N GLN A 56 3.48 2.37 2.57
CA GLN A 56 2.13 2.55 3.11
C GLN A 56 1.11 2.18 2.04
N ILE A 57 0.24 1.23 2.37
CA ILE A 57 -0.75 0.69 1.45
C ILE A 57 -2.14 1.13 1.90
N PHE A 58 -2.92 1.60 0.93
CA PHE A 58 -4.29 2.04 1.09
C PHE A 58 -5.15 1.31 0.06
N VAL A 59 -6.33 0.89 0.49
CA VAL A 59 -7.33 0.25 -0.36
C VAL A 59 -8.62 1.05 -0.21
N GLY A 60 -8.87 1.90 -1.20
CA GLY A 60 -9.86 2.98 -1.10
C GLY A 60 -9.54 3.90 0.08
N ASP A 61 -10.50 4.05 0.98
CA ASP A 61 -10.34 4.82 2.21
C ASP A 61 -9.70 4.03 3.37
N THR A 62 -9.49 2.72 3.19
CA THR A 62 -8.95 1.85 4.24
C THR A 62 -7.44 1.85 4.23
N HIS A 63 -6.83 2.28 5.34
CA HIS A 63 -5.39 2.16 5.55
C HIS A 63 -5.04 0.73 5.97
N VAL A 64 -4.30 0.02 5.11
CA VAL A 64 -3.81 -1.33 5.42
C VAL A 64 -2.59 -1.27 6.33
N GLY A 65 -1.67 -0.33 6.08
CA GLY A 65 -0.42 -0.22 6.81
C GLY A 65 0.79 -0.54 5.93
N GLY A 66 1.74 -1.29 6.47
CA GLY A 66 2.99 -1.64 5.80
C GLY A 66 2.94 -2.94 5.02
N TYR A 67 4.12 -3.41 4.59
CA TYR A 67 4.25 -4.71 3.92
C TYR A 67 3.88 -5.85 4.86
N ASP A 68 4.28 -5.77 6.13
CA ASP A 68 3.93 -6.79 7.13
C ASP A 68 2.42 -6.92 7.32
N ASP A 69 1.69 -5.80 7.39
CA ASP A 69 0.23 -5.78 7.50
C ASP A 69 -0.42 -6.40 6.25
N LEU A 70 0.07 -6.05 5.06
CA LEU A 70 -0.40 -6.62 3.79
C LEU A 70 -0.17 -8.14 3.74
N ASN A 71 1.04 -8.58 4.06
CA ASN A 71 1.42 -9.98 4.07
C ASN A 71 0.66 -10.77 5.16
N ALA A 72 0.35 -10.15 6.29
CA ALA A 72 -0.50 -10.75 7.31
C ALA A 72 -1.94 -10.94 6.81
N LEU A 73 -2.51 -9.96 6.09
CA LEU A 73 -3.84 -10.09 5.47
C LEU A 73 -3.87 -11.18 4.40
N GLU A 74 -2.81 -11.28 3.59
CA GLU A 74 -2.66 -12.35 2.62
C GLU A 74 -2.61 -13.72 3.29
N ARG A 75 -1.74 -13.88 4.28
CA ARG A 75 -1.62 -15.13 5.04
C ARG A 75 -2.93 -15.52 5.73
N ALA A 76 -3.74 -14.53 6.11
CA ALA A 76 -5.06 -14.73 6.67
C ALA A 76 -6.16 -14.99 5.61
N GLY A 77 -5.86 -14.93 4.31
CA GLY A 77 -6.83 -15.04 3.22
C GLY A 77 -7.84 -13.89 3.17
N LYS A 78 -7.55 -12.77 3.84
CA LYS A 78 -8.43 -11.59 3.94
C LYS A 78 -8.08 -10.52 2.93
N LEU A 79 -6.89 -10.58 2.33
CA LEU A 79 -6.46 -9.58 1.37
C LEU A 79 -7.37 -9.55 0.14
N ASP A 80 -7.68 -10.70 -0.45
CA ASP A 80 -8.58 -10.79 -1.59
C ASP A 80 -9.96 -10.22 -1.26
N ALA A 81 -10.50 -10.55 -0.08
CA ALA A 81 -11.78 -10.01 0.38
C ALA A 81 -11.73 -8.49 0.54
N LEU A 82 -10.62 -7.94 1.04
CA LEU A 82 -10.44 -6.50 1.22
C LEU A 82 -10.29 -5.76 -0.11
N LEU A 83 -9.64 -6.38 -1.10
CA LEU A 83 -9.46 -5.86 -2.46
C LEU A 83 -10.73 -5.99 -3.31
N ALA A 84 -11.49 -7.07 -3.11
CA ALA A 84 -12.73 -7.36 -3.81
C ALA A 84 -13.95 -6.68 -3.17
N ALA A 85 -13.89 -6.28 -1.90
CA ALA A 85 -14.97 -5.57 -1.23
C ALA A 85 -15.24 -4.24 -1.94
N GLU A 86 -16.47 -4.08 -2.45
CA GLU A 86 -17.00 -2.83 -2.98
C GLU A 86 -17.25 -1.80 -1.87
#